data_AF-A0A1M6WZB5-F1
#
_entry.id   AF-A0A1M6WZB5-F1
#
_cell.length_a   1.000
_cell.length_b   1.000
_cell.length_c   1.000
_cell.angle_alpha   90.00
_cell.angle_beta   90.00
_cell.angle_gamma   90.00
#
_symmetry.space_group_name_H-M   'P 1'
#
loop_
_entity.id
_entity.type
_entity.pdbx_description
1 polymer ?
#
loop_
_entity_poly.entity_id
_entity_poly.type
_entity_poly.pdbx_seq_one_letter_code
_entity_poly.pdbx_strand_id
1 'polypeptide(L)'
;MAEDLQYLMERIQKDAVDKAETEAAAIIARAKDKAAEIVKAAEAEASAKLEKADKDAEAFTERSERTLEQSARDLLLSVGKNLEKMIMDLLNLQVEKSLDESTVKQMLLTLAKNYSSDIEVDFSDADARKLSSFVMGEFAKQLSAGVKVESDKGVKFGFRVKLDGGHVTHEFTEAAMADALSALLRPQLSRVVNAAAQAK
;
A
#
# COMPACT_ATOMS: atom_id res chain seq x y z
N MET A 1 -93.72 -13.30 -35.84
CA MET A 1 -93.55 -13.71 -34.42
C MET A 1 -92.25 -14.48 -34.20
N ALA A 2 -91.89 -15.49 -35.01
CA ALA A 2 -90.61 -16.18 -34.88
C ALA A 2 -89.40 -15.32 -35.34
N GLU A 3 -89.54 -14.55 -36.42
CA GLU A 3 -88.46 -13.69 -36.96
C GLU A 3 -88.06 -12.54 -36.02
N ASP A 4 -89.00 -11.90 -35.32
CA ASP A 4 -88.70 -10.82 -34.36
C ASP A 4 -87.91 -11.32 -33.14
N LEU A 5 -88.20 -12.54 -32.69
CA LEU A 5 -87.49 -13.21 -31.59
C LEU A 5 -86.06 -13.56 -31.99
N GLN A 6 -85.87 -14.00 -33.24
CA GLN A 6 -84.57 -14.37 -33.79
C GLN A 6 -83.67 -13.14 -33.94
N TYR A 7 -84.23 -12.03 -34.45
CA TYR A 7 -83.54 -10.74 -34.55
C TYR A 7 -83.14 -10.17 -33.18
N LEU A 8 -84.02 -10.28 -32.18
CA LEU A 8 -83.71 -9.82 -30.82
C LEU A 8 -82.58 -10.67 -30.19
N MET A 9 -82.58 -11.98 -30.44
CA MET A 9 -81.53 -12.88 -29.98
C MET A 9 -80.17 -12.57 -30.61
N GLU A 10 -80.12 -12.35 -31.92
CA GLU A 10 -78.90 -11.95 -32.63
C GLU A 10 -78.36 -10.63 -32.12
N ARG A 11 -79.24 -9.65 -31.84
CA ARG A 11 -78.82 -8.35 -31.31
C ARG A 11 -78.26 -8.45 -29.89
N ILE A 12 -78.90 -9.24 -29.02
CA ILE A 12 -78.39 -9.50 -27.66
C ILE A 12 -77.05 -10.23 -27.71
N GLN A 13 -76.92 -11.23 -28.58
CA GLN A 13 -75.69 -11.97 -28.74
C GLN A 13 -74.56 -11.07 -29.24
N LYS A 14 -74.84 -10.20 -30.23
CA LYS A 14 -73.88 -9.22 -30.73
C LYS A 14 -73.48 -8.21 -29.65
N ASP A 15 -74.43 -7.60 -28.95
CA ASP A 15 -74.16 -6.64 -27.88
C ASP A 15 -73.34 -7.28 -26.73
N ALA A 16 -73.58 -8.56 -26.44
CA ALA A 16 -72.82 -9.31 -25.44
C ALA A 16 -71.38 -9.61 -25.89
N VAL A 17 -71.19 -10.00 -27.16
CA VAL A 17 -69.86 -10.23 -27.75
C VAL A 17 -69.06 -8.93 -27.82
N ASP A 18 -69.66 -7.85 -28.31
CA ASP A 18 -69.00 -6.53 -28.43
C ASP A 18 -68.56 -5.99 -27.05
N LYS A 19 -69.39 -6.16 -26.01
CA LYS A 19 -69.00 -5.83 -24.63
C LYS A 19 -67.85 -6.69 -24.12
N ALA A 20 -67.92 -8.01 -24.34
CA ALA A 20 -66.88 -8.93 -23.90
C ALA A 20 -65.54 -8.64 -24.59
N GLU A 21 -65.55 -8.34 -25.89
CA GLU A 21 -64.35 -7.95 -26.64
C GLU A 21 -63.77 -6.63 -26.13
N THR A 22 -64.63 -5.64 -25.83
CA THR A 22 -64.19 -4.35 -25.27
C THR A 22 -63.55 -4.50 -23.89
N GLU A 23 -64.16 -5.30 -23.01
CA GLU A 23 -63.62 -5.57 -21.67
C GLU A 23 -62.32 -6.38 -21.74
N ALA A 24 -62.25 -7.39 -22.62
CA ALA A 24 -61.04 -8.16 -22.86
C ALA A 24 -59.90 -7.27 -23.38
N ALA A 25 -60.18 -6.39 -24.34
CA ALA A 25 -59.21 -5.43 -24.85
C ALA A 25 -58.71 -4.48 -23.74
N ALA A 26 -59.61 -4.00 -22.87
CA ALA A 26 -59.26 -3.14 -21.75
C ALA A 26 -58.41 -3.86 -20.67
N ILE A 27 -58.64 -5.15 -20.44
CA ILE A 27 -57.82 -5.98 -19.55
C ILE A 27 -56.43 -6.18 -20.14
N ILE A 28 -56.34 -6.52 -21.43
CA ILE A 28 -55.06 -6.72 -22.12
C ILE A 28 -54.25 -5.42 -22.14
N ALA A 29 -54.88 -4.28 -22.40
CA ALA A 29 -54.22 -2.98 -22.36
C ALA A 29 -53.63 -2.71 -20.97
N ARG A 30 -54.44 -2.84 -19.91
CA ARG A 30 -53.97 -2.67 -18.52
C ARG A 30 -52.86 -3.65 -18.13
N ALA A 31 -52.92 -4.89 -18.62
CA ALA A 31 -51.87 -5.87 -18.39
C ALA A 31 -50.56 -5.48 -19.09
N LYS A 32 -50.62 -4.98 -20.32
CA LYS A 32 -49.46 -4.46 -21.06
C LYS A 32 -48.85 -3.24 -20.39
N ASP A 33 -49.67 -2.30 -19.92
CA ASP A 33 -49.19 -1.10 -19.22
C ASP A 33 -48.47 -1.47 -17.93
N LYS A 34 -49.08 -2.36 -17.11
CA LYS A 34 -48.43 -2.86 -15.89
C LYS A 34 -47.14 -3.63 -16.18
N ALA A 35 -47.12 -4.43 -17.24
CA ALA A 35 -45.90 -5.14 -17.65
C ALA A 35 -44.79 -4.14 -18.03
N ALA A 36 -45.12 -3.09 -18.78
CA ALA A 36 -44.18 -2.04 -19.14
C ALA A 36 -43.66 -1.26 -17.92
N GLU A 37 -44.53 -0.95 -16.96
CA GLU A 37 -44.14 -0.31 -15.69
C GLU A 37 -43.20 -1.19 -14.87
N ILE A 38 -43.49 -2.49 -14.75
CA ILE A 38 -42.62 -3.45 -14.03
C ILE A 38 -41.25 -3.53 -14.68
N VAL A 39 -41.20 -3.65 -16.01
CA VAL A 39 -39.92 -3.72 -16.75
C VAL A 39 -39.14 -2.43 -16.55
N LYS A 40 -39.78 -1.27 -16.70
CA LYS A 40 -39.12 0.03 -16.50
C LYS A 40 -38.59 0.21 -15.07
N ALA A 41 -39.36 -0.20 -14.07
CA ALA A 41 -38.93 -0.15 -12.68
C ALA A 41 -37.74 -1.08 -12.42
N ALA A 42 -37.77 -2.30 -12.97
CA ALA A 42 -36.69 -3.26 -12.84
C ALA A 42 -35.40 -2.76 -13.53
N GLU A 43 -35.49 -2.17 -14.72
CA GLU A 43 -34.36 -1.57 -15.43
C GLU A 43 -33.76 -0.39 -14.64
N ALA A 44 -34.60 0.48 -14.07
CA ALA A 44 -34.15 1.58 -13.24
C ALA A 44 -33.44 1.09 -11.97
N GLU A 45 -33.99 0.07 -11.29
CA GLU A 45 -33.36 -0.51 -10.10
C GLU A 45 -32.03 -1.22 -10.45
N ALA A 46 -31.98 -1.92 -11.59
CA ALA A 46 -30.76 -2.55 -12.07
C ALA A 46 -29.67 -1.51 -12.38
N SER A 47 -30.03 -0.43 -13.08
CA SER A 47 -29.11 0.67 -13.37
C SER A 47 -28.58 1.32 -12.08
N ALA A 48 -29.46 1.57 -11.11
CA ALA A 48 -29.05 2.15 -9.82
C ALA A 48 -28.13 1.23 -9.02
N LYS A 49 -28.37 -0.10 -9.06
CA LYS A 49 -27.49 -1.08 -8.43
C LYS A 49 -26.12 -1.14 -9.09
N LEU A 50 -26.06 -1.08 -10.43
CA LEU A 50 -24.80 -1.05 -11.16
C LEU A 50 -24.01 0.23 -10.86
N GLU A 51 -24.64 1.40 -10.93
CA GLU A 51 -23.98 2.67 -10.62
C GLU A 51 -23.46 2.71 -9.18
N LYS A 52 -24.22 2.15 -8.23
CA LYS A 52 -23.76 2.01 -6.85
C LYS A 52 -22.57 1.05 -6.74
N ALA A 53 -22.63 -0.10 -7.40
CA ALA A 53 -21.55 -1.08 -7.38
C ALA A 53 -20.24 -0.50 -7.97
N ASP A 54 -20.33 0.28 -9.04
CA ASP A 54 -19.17 0.95 -9.65
C ASP A 54 -18.56 1.98 -8.69
N LYS A 55 -19.38 2.82 -8.05
CA LYS A 55 -18.90 3.80 -7.04
C LYS A 55 -18.27 3.11 -5.84
N ASP A 56 -18.88 2.02 -5.36
CA ASP A 56 -18.36 1.25 -4.22
C ASP A 56 -17.02 0.59 -4.60
N ALA A 57 -16.87 0.11 -5.84
CA ALA A 57 -15.63 -0.47 -6.36
C ALA A 57 -14.50 0.56 -6.51
N GLU A 58 -14.81 1.76 -7.02
CA GLU A 58 -13.85 2.87 -7.09
C GLU A 58 -13.36 3.27 -5.69
N ALA A 59 -14.30 3.48 -4.76
CA ALA A 59 -13.98 3.84 -3.39
C ALA A 59 -13.19 2.73 -2.66
N PHE A 60 -13.50 1.45 -2.93
CA PHE A 60 -12.73 0.34 -2.40
C PHE A 60 -11.30 0.34 -2.95
N THR A 61 -11.14 0.53 -4.26
CA THR A 61 -9.83 0.57 -4.92
C THR A 61 -8.95 1.68 -4.34
N GLU A 62 -9.49 2.91 -4.22
CA GLU A 62 -8.74 4.04 -3.66
C GLU A 62 -8.30 3.77 -2.20
N ARG A 63 -9.20 3.23 -1.38
CA ARG A 63 -8.88 2.88 0.02
C ARG A 63 -7.82 1.77 0.09
N SER A 64 -7.92 0.76 -0.78
CA SER A 64 -6.96 -0.33 -0.84
C SER A 64 -5.58 0.16 -1.27
N GLU A 65 -5.50 1.05 -2.26
CA GLU A 65 -4.24 1.66 -2.69
C GLU A 65 -3.56 2.43 -1.56
N ARG A 66 -4.30 3.30 -0.85
CA ARG A 66 -3.73 4.03 0.31
C ARG A 66 -3.26 3.10 1.43
N THR A 67 -4.04 2.05 1.72
CA THR A 67 -3.68 1.07 2.76
C THR A 67 -2.41 0.30 2.39
N LEU A 68 -2.26 -0.04 1.11
CA LEU A 68 -1.07 -0.70 0.60
C LEU A 68 0.15 0.22 0.62
N GLU A 69 -0.01 1.50 0.26
CA GLU A 69 1.06 2.51 0.34
C GLU A 69 1.59 2.62 1.77
N GLN A 70 0.69 2.72 2.75
CA GLN A 70 1.06 2.79 4.16
C GLN A 70 1.76 1.50 4.62
N SER A 71 1.22 0.34 4.26
CA SER A 71 1.82 -0.96 4.60
C SER A 71 3.23 -1.13 4.01
N ALA A 72 3.44 -0.66 2.78
CA ALA A 72 4.74 -0.68 2.13
C ALA A 72 5.74 0.23 2.83
N ARG A 73 5.33 1.45 3.20
CA ARG A 73 6.14 2.37 4.00
C ARG A 73 6.51 1.76 5.36
N ASP A 74 5.55 1.15 6.05
CA ASP A 74 5.77 0.53 7.35
C ASP A 74 6.75 -0.65 7.25
N LEU A 75 6.65 -1.46 6.20
CA LEU A 75 7.59 -2.55 5.93
C LEU A 75 9.01 -2.02 5.69
N LEU A 76 9.18 -1.01 4.84
CA LEU A 76 10.49 -0.39 4.56
C LEU A 76 11.11 0.19 5.84
N LEU A 77 10.32 0.89 6.64
CA LEU A 77 10.76 1.41 7.94
C LEU A 77 11.14 0.30 8.92
N SER A 78 10.36 -0.78 8.97
CA SER A 78 10.64 -1.92 9.85
C SER A 78 11.94 -2.62 9.49
N VAL A 79 12.17 -2.88 8.20
CA VAL A 79 13.42 -3.49 7.73
C VAL A 79 14.60 -2.56 7.99
N GLY A 80 14.44 -1.25 7.73
CA GLY A 80 15.47 -0.25 8.05
C GLY A 80 15.85 -0.26 9.54
N LYS A 81 14.86 -0.21 10.43
CA LYS A 81 15.08 -0.28 11.88
C LYS A 81 15.76 -1.58 12.32
N ASN A 82 15.41 -2.71 11.70
CA ASN A 82 16.03 -4.00 12.02
C ASN A 82 17.50 -4.06 11.57
N LEU A 83 17.83 -3.48 10.41
CA LEU A 83 19.22 -3.33 9.96
C LEU A 83 20.02 -2.41 10.88
N GLU A 84 19.45 -1.27 11.25
CA GLU A 84 20.06 -0.34 12.21
C GLU A 84 20.34 -1.04 13.53
N LYS A 85 19.35 -1.76 14.09
CA LYS A 85 19.51 -2.54 15.31
C LYS A 85 20.61 -3.60 15.18
N MET A 86 20.65 -4.33 14.07
CA MET A 86 21.69 -5.34 13.84
C MET A 86 23.09 -4.73 13.81
N ILE A 87 23.25 -3.57 13.17
CA ILE A 87 24.52 -2.83 13.15
C ILE A 87 24.88 -2.32 14.55
N MET A 88 23.93 -1.75 15.29
CA MET A 88 24.15 -1.30 16.67
C MET A 88 24.50 -2.46 17.60
N ASP A 89 23.86 -3.62 17.46
CA ASP A 89 24.16 -4.83 18.24
C ASP A 89 25.59 -5.31 17.94
N LEU A 90 26.03 -5.28 16.66
CA LEU A 90 27.41 -5.60 16.28
C LEU A 90 28.41 -4.60 16.86
N LEU A 91 28.10 -3.30 16.84
CA LEU A 91 28.95 -2.26 17.42
C LEU A 91 29.05 -2.39 18.93
N ASN A 92 27.94 -2.65 19.63
CA ASN A 92 27.94 -2.87 21.08
C ASN A 92 28.77 -4.09 21.48
N LEU A 93 28.62 -5.21 20.77
CA LEU A 93 29.40 -6.44 21.01
C LEU A 93 30.91 -6.21 20.82
N GLN A 94 31.29 -5.28 19.95
CA GLN A 94 32.68 -4.95 19.65
C GLN A 94 33.23 -3.85 20.56
N VAL A 95 32.41 -2.88 20.97
CA VAL A 95 32.71 -1.89 22.01
C VAL A 95 33.02 -2.62 23.32
N GLU A 96 32.20 -3.59 23.74
CA GLU A 96 32.47 -4.42 24.92
C GLU A 96 33.78 -5.21 24.83
N LYS A 97 34.23 -5.56 23.62
CA LYS A 97 35.48 -6.31 23.38
C LYS A 97 36.72 -5.45 23.15
N SER A 98 36.56 -4.21 22.68
CA SER A 98 37.65 -3.37 22.13
C SER A 98 37.89 -2.10 22.93
N LEU A 99 36.88 -1.60 23.62
CA LEU A 99 37.07 -0.60 24.66
C LEU A 99 37.39 -1.35 25.94
N ASP A 100 38.65 -1.33 26.36
CA ASP A 100 38.93 -1.79 27.71
C ASP A 100 38.08 -0.95 28.68
N GLU A 101 37.62 -1.61 29.75
CA GLU A 101 36.75 -1.00 30.74
C GLU A 101 37.39 0.27 31.34
N SER A 102 38.72 0.39 31.31
CA SER A 102 39.47 1.52 31.84
C SER A 102 39.35 2.79 30.98
N THR A 103 39.27 2.64 29.67
CA THR A 103 39.25 3.75 28.69
C THR A 103 37.88 4.41 28.65
N VAL A 104 36.82 3.60 28.61
CA VAL A 104 35.43 4.11 28.70
C VAL A 104 35.17 4.70 30.07
N LYS A 105 35.63 4.04 31.15
CA LYS A 105 35.50 4.56 32.51
C LYS A 105 36.26 5.87 32.69
N GLN A 106 37.46 6.05 32.14
CA GLN A 106 38.18 7.33 32.20
C GLN A 106 37.50 8.42 31.39
N MET A 107 36.95 8.12 30.20
CA MET A 107 36.19 9.10 29.40
C MET A 107 34.90 9.50 30.12
N LEU A 108 34.13 8.54 30.64
CA LEU A 108 32.89 8.80 31.37
C LEU A 108 33.14 9.50 32.71
N LEU A 109 34.20 9.17 33.45
CA LEU A 109 34.58 9.89 34.69
C LEU A 109 35.03 11.32 34.41
N THR A 110 35.69 11.56 33.27
CA THR A 110 36.09 12.91 32.84
C THR A 110 34.87 13.75 32.44
N LEU A 111 33.88 13.13 31.78
CA LEU A 111 32.60 13.76 31.44
C LEU A 111 31.73 14.03 32.69
N ALA A 112 31.56 13.03 33.56
CA ALA A 112 30.71 13.11 34.76
C ALA A 112 31.28 14.05 35.85
N LYS A 113 32.60 14.27 35.90
CA LYS A 113 33.21 15.25 36.81
C LYS A 113 32.95 16.70 36.39
N ASN A 114 32.54 16.94 35.14
CA ASN A 114 32.41 18.29 34.59
C ASN A 114 30.95 18.77 34.43
N TYR A 115 29.95 17.93 34.67
CA TYR A 115 28.54 18.30 34.47
C TYR A 115 27.61 17.63 35.50
N SER A 116 26.66 18.39 36.07
CA SER A 116 25.76 17.96 37.16
C SER A 116 24.26 18.01 36.82
N SER A 117 23.89 17.96 35.53
CA SER A 117 22.52 17.94 35.02
C SER A 117 22.48 17.39 33.58
N ASP A 118 21.28 17.02 33.08
CA ASP A 118 21.02 16.41 31.76
C ASP A 118 21.90 17.00 30.63
N ILE A 119 22.70 16.14 29.98
CA ILE A 119 23.78 16.52 29.07
C ILE A 119 23.42 16.18 27.62
N GLU A 120 23.51 17.16 26.72
CA GLU A 120 23.73 16.94 25.28
C GLU A 120 25.24 16.96 24.99
N VAL A 121 25.71 16.02 24.16
CA VAL A 121 27.13 15.85 23.84
C VAL A 121 27.34 16.15 22.36
N ASP A 122 28.04 17.25 22.08
CA ASP A 122 28.47 17.63 20.74
C ASP A 122 29.92 17.21 20.48
N PHE A 123 30.19 16.74 19.26
CA PHE A 123 31.54 16.43 18.79
C PHE A 123 32.03 17.53 17.86
N SER A 124 33.34 17.81 17.91
CA SER A 124 33.99 18.54 16.82
C SER A 124 33.94 17.71 15.53
N ASP A 125 33.92 18.37 14.37
CA ASP A 125 34.00 17.68 13.06
C ASP A 125 35.20 16.72 12.97
N ALA A 126 36.30 17.04 13.64
CA ALA A 126 37.49 16.20 13.67
C ALA A 126 37.25 14.90 14.45
N ASP A 127 36.57 14.98 15.59
CA ASP A 127 36.30 13.81 16.43
C ASP A 127 35.16 12.96 15.89
N ALA A 128 34.15 13.57 15.25
CA ALA A 128 33.13 12.86 14.48
C ALA A 128 33.75 12.03 13.33
N ARG A 129 34.75 12.58 12.62
CA ARG A 129 35.49 11.86 11.58
C ARG A 129 36.35 10.73 12.14
N LYS A 130 37.00 10.92 13.29
CA LYS A 130 37.76 9.85 13.97
C LYS A 130 36.85 8.70 14.38
N LEU A 131 35.68 9.02 14.96
CA LEU A 131 34.68 8.02 15.35
C LEU A 131 34.15 7.26 14.13
N SER A 132 33.78 7.96 13.07
CA SER A 132 33.36 7.34 11.80
C SER A 132 34.44 6.43 11.21
N SER A 133 35.70 6.87 11.22
CA SER A 133 36.83 6.07 10.73
C SER A 133 37.08 4.83 11.58
N PHE A 134 36.94 4.94 12.91
CA PHE A 134 37.04 3.82 13.84
C PHE A 134 35.96 2.77 13.58
N VAL A 135 34.70 3.20 13.48
CA VAL A 135 33.55 2.33 13.19
C VAL A 135 33.72 1.60 11.85
N MET A 136 34.12 2.34 10.80
CA MET A 136 34.39 1.73 9.49
C MET A 136 35.55 0.74 9.51
N GLY A 137 36.60 1.04 10.28
CA GLY A 137 37.75 0.16 10.46
C GLY A 137 37.39 -1.14 11.18
N GLU A 138 36.60 -1.07 12.25
CA GLU A 138 36.08 -2.25 12.95
C GLU A 138 35.15 -3.09 12.07
N PHE A 139 34.27 -2.44 11.31
CA PHE A 139 33.41 -3.12 10.34
C PHE A 139 34.23 -3.87 9.29
N ALA A 140 35.28 -3.24 8.74
CA ALA A 140 36.18 -3.88 7.78
C ALA A 140 36.90 -5.12 8.35
N LYS A 141 37.28 -5.10 9.63
CA LYS A 141 37.96 -6.23 10.30
C LYS A 141 37.07 -7.47 10.47
N GLN A 142 35.76 -7.29 10.57
CA GLN A 142 34.78 -8.38 10.69
C GLN A 142 34.46 -9.02 9.32
N LEU A 143 34.84 -8.36 8.23
CA LEU A 143 34.69 -8.87 6.88
C LEU A 143 35.94 -9.65 6.47
N SER A 144 35.78 -10.64 5.57
CA SER A 144 36.88 -11.49 5.08
C SER A 144 38.04 -10.65 4.54
N ALA A 145 39.26 -11.19 4.61
CA ALA A 145 40.44 -10.54 4.04
C ALA A 145 40.21 -10.12 2.57
N GLY A 146 40.36 -8.83 2.27
CA GLY A 146 40.18 -8.27 0.93
C GLY A 146 39.00 -7.31 0.76
N VAL A 147 38.15 -7.10 1.78
CA VAL A 147 37.02 -6.16 1.69
C VAL A 147 37.45 -4.73 2.07
N LYS A 148 37.24 -3.79 1.14
CA LYS A 148 37.46 -2.35 1.36
C LYS A 148 36.15 -1.68 1.78
N VAL A 149 36.16 -0.97 2.91
CA VAL A 149 34.99 -0.23 3.42
C VAL A 149 35.24 1.27 3.29
N GLU A 150 34.38 1.96 2.55
CA GLU A 150 34.47 3.40 2.29
C GLU A 150 33.11 4.08 2.45
N SER A 151 33.12 5.36 2.81
CA SER A 151 31.90 6.16 2.92
C SER A 151 31.48 6.65 1.54
N ASP A 152 30.20 6.53 1.22
CA ASP A 152 29.63 6.95 -0.05
C ASP A 152 28.54 8.00 0.18
N LYS A 153 28.80 9.23 -0.28
CA LYS A 153 27.89 10.38 -0.10
C LYS A 153 26.54 10.20 -0.80
N GLY A 154 26.44 9.27 -1.76
CA GLY A 154 25.18 8.95 -2.44
C GLY A 154 24.27 8.01 -1.64
N VAL A 155 24.76 7.41 -0.56
CA VAL A 155 23.98 6.47 0.28
C VAL A 155 23.58 7.16 1.57
N LYS A 156 22.31 7.58 1.67
CA LYS A 156 21.75 8.17 2.90
C LYS A 156 21.47 7.12 3.99
N PHE A 157 21.04 5.93 3.59
CA PHE A 157 20.72 4.82 4.49
C PHE A 157 21.05 3.48 3.79
N GLY A 158 21.71 2.58 4.51
CA GLY A 158 22.13 1.27 3.99
C GLY A 158 23.58 1.22 3.49
N PHE A 159 23.91 0.22 2.66
CA PHE A 159 25.25 0.04 2.10
C PHE A 159 25.23 -0.67 0.73
N ARG A 160 26.33 -0.56 -0.01
CA ARG A 160 26.57 -1.24 -1.30
C ARG A 160 27.76 -2.17 -1.20
N VAL A 161 27.65 -3.35 -1.81
CA VAL A 161 28.73 -4.31 -1.98
C VAL A 161 29.16 -4.29 -3.44
N LYS A 162 30.45 -4.04 -3.67
CA LYS A 162 31.08 -4.02 -4.99
C LYS A 162 32.13 -5.13 -5.04
N LEU A 163 32.17 -5.90 -6.12
CA LEU A 163 33.27 -6.82 -6.39
C LEU A 163 34.40 -6.09 -7.11
N ASP A 164 35.59 -6.68 -7.04
CA ASP A 164 36.79 -6.18 -7.71
C ASP A 164 36.53 -6.11 -9.22
N GLY A 165 36.54 -4.88 -9.76
CA GLY A 165 36.01 -4.55 -11.10
C GLY A 165 34.93 -3.45 -11.11
N GLY A 166 34.48 -2.99 -9.93
CA GLY A 166 33.63 -1.81 -9.79
C GLY A 166 32.14 -2.05 -10.04
N HIS A 167 31.75 -3.28 -10.40
CA HIS A 167 30.35 -3.67 -10.50
C HIS A 167 29.74 -3.84 -9.10
N VAL A 168 28.65 -3.11 -8.85
CA VAL A 168 27.80 -3.29 -7.67
C VAL A 168 27.09 -4.64 -7.82
N THR A 169 27.34 -5.57 -6.91
CA THR A 169 26.69 -6.88 -6.92
C THR A 169 25.50 -6.94 -5.99
N HIS A 170 25.56 -6.23 -4.86
CA HIS A 170 24.45 -6.18 -3.92
C HIS A 170 24.27 -4.77 -3.37
N GLU A 171 23.02 -4.34 -3.30
CA GLU A 171 22.66 -3.04 -2.76
C GLU A 171 21.57 -3.22 -1.69
N PHE A 172 21.86 -2.70 -0.51
CA PHE A 172 20.98 -2.76 0.66
C PHE A 172 20.58 -1.35 1.06
N THR A 173 20.12 -0.57 0.09
CA THR A 173 19.62 0.80 0.27
C THR A 173 18.09 0.81 0.27
N GLU A 174 17.50 1.89 0.78
CA GLU A 174 16.04 2.07 0.77
C GLU A 174 15.45 1.92 -0.65
N ALA A 175 16.15 2.46 -1.66
CA ALA A 175 15.77 2.34 -3.06
C ALA A 175 15.86 0.88 -3.58
N ALA A 176 16.96 0.18 -3.31
CA ALA A 176 17.12 -1.21 -3.75
C ALA A 176 16.12 -2.17 -3.07
N MET A 177 15.78 -1.91 -1.81
CA MET A 177 14.73 -2.64 -1.11
C MET A 177 13.36 -2.40 -1.72
N ALA A 178 13.04 -1.14 -2.07
CA ALA A 178 11.80 -0.80 -2.77
C ALA A 178 11.71 -1.48 -4.14
N ASP A 179 12.79 -1.46 -4.93
CA ASP A 179 12.85 -2.13 -6.24
C ASP A 179 12.70 -3.65 -6.13
N ALA A 180 13.36 -4.27 -5.14
CA ALA A 180 13.24 -5.71 -4.90
C ALA A 180 11.81 -6.12 -4.51
N LEU A 181 11.14 -5.32 -3.67
CA LEU A 181 9.73 -5.53 -3.32
C LEU A 181 8.83 -5.32 -4.54
N SER A 182 9.07 -4.25 -5.31
CA SER A 182 8.32 -3.92 -6.51
C SER A 182 8.41 -4.99 -7.60
N ALA A 183 9.50 -5.74 -7.68
CA ALA A 183 9.67 -6.86 -8.61
C ALA A 183 8.76 -8.06 -8.30
N LEU A 184 8.26 -8.19 -7.06
CA LEU A 184 7.34 -9.24 -6.64
C LEU A 184 5.86 -8.83 -6.75
N LEU A 185 5.62 -7.57 -7.13
CA LEU A 185 4.30 -6.98 -7.19
C LEU A 185 3.81 -6.87 -8.63
N ARG A 186 2.48 -6.84 -8.79
CA ARG A 186 1.87 -6.49 -10.09
C ARG A 186 2.23 -5.06 -10.46
N PRO A 187 2.33 -4.69 -11.75
CA PRO A 187 2.83 -3.38 -12.20
C PRO A 187 2.12 -2.15 -11.60
N GLN A 188 0.85 -2.29 -11.24
CA GLN A 188 0.06 -1.23 -10.60
C GLN A 188 0.48 -1.01 -9.14
N LEU A 189 0.81 -2.10 -8.44
CA LEU A 189 1.25 -2.10 -7.05
C LEU A 189 2.72 -1.71 -6.91
N SER A 190 3.57 -2.13 -7.86
CA SER A 190 4.99 -1.71 -7.91
C SER A 190 5.14 -0.18 -8.00
N ARG A 191 4.23 0.50 -8.70
CA ARG A 191 4.22 1.97 -8.79
C ARG A 191 4.00 2.63 -7.43
N VAL A 192 3.10 2.10 -6.61
CA VAL A 192 2.79 2.63 -5.27
C VAL A 192 3.99 2.47 -4.34
N VAL A 193 4.63 1.30 -4.34
CA VAL A 193 5.80 1.03 -3.50
C VAL A 193 7.00 1.90 -3.90
N ASN A 194 7.25 2.05 -5.20
CA ASN A 194 8.34 2.90 -5.68
C ASN A 194 8.09 4.39 -5.39
N ALA A 195 6.85 4.86 -5.50
CA ALA A 195 6.50 6.24 -5.13
C ALA A 195 6.75 6.51 -3.64
N ALA A 196 6.37 5.58 -2.76
CA ALA A 196 6.58 5.72 -1.32
C ALA A 196 8.07 5.82 -0.93
N ALA A 197 8.95 5.12 -1.65
CA ALA A 197 10.40 5.19 -1.46
C ALA A 197 11.04 6.51 -1.96
N GLN A 198 10.40 7.19 -2.91
CA GLN A 198 10.89 8.44 -3.52
C GLN A 198 10.38 9.72 -2.85
N ALA A 199 9.32 9.65 -2.03
CA ALA A 199 8.64 10.80 -1.43
C ALA A 199 9.39 11.46 -0.24
N LYS A 200 10.73 11.52 -0.27
CA LYS A 200 11.57 12.18 0.74
C LYS A 200 12.35 13.37 0.18
#